data_AF-A0A0D6Z8N9-F1
#
_entry.id   AF-A0A0D6Z8N9-F1
#
_cell.length_a   1.000
_cell.length_b   1.000
_cell.length_c   1.000
_cell.angle_alpha   90.00
_cell.angle_beta   90.00
_cell.angle_gamma   90.00
#
_symmetry.space_group_name_H-M   'P 1'
#
loop_
_entity.id
_entity.type
_entity.pdbx_description
1 polymer ?
#
loop_
_entity_poly.entity_id
_entity_poly.type
_entity_poly.pdbx_seq_one_letter_code
_entity_poly.pdbx_strand_id
1 'polypeptide(L)'
;NTPTVFQLASAHNDEANKYGLPLELFAKLIYGIQYEAVATPIDFFNRRTGAILFDIDSVRQYKENVLTYMSNQFSWEENQTEAYALQLDAALAEAVTSVK
;
A
#
# COMPACT_ATOMS: atom_id res chain seq x y z
N ASN A 1 -18.71 -5.13 -2.25
CA ASN A 1 -17.30 -5.41 -1.87
C ASN A 1 -17.08 -5.44 -0.36
N THR A 2 -17.85 -4.66 0.41
CA THR A 2 -17.74 -4.51 1.87
C THR A 2 -17.70 -5.80 2.71
N PRO A 3 -18.50 -6.87 2.45
CA PRO A 3 -18.48 -8.07 3.27
C PRO A 3 -17.14 -8.82 3.26
N THR A 4 -16.47 -8.87 2.11
CA THR A 4 -15.20 -9.59 1.92
C THR A 4 -14.05 -8.89 2.65
N VAL A 5 -14.03 -7.56 2.65
CA VAL A 5 -13.01 -6.77 3.36
C VAL A 5 -13.09 -7.00 4.87
N PHE A 6 -14.30 -7.07 5.44
CA PHE A 6 -14.48 -7.34 6.88
C PHE A 6 -14.08 -8.76 7.28
N GLN A 7 -14.30 -9.75 6.40
CA GLN A 7 -13.83 -11.12 6.63
C GLN A 7 -12.30 -11.21 6.62
N LEU A 8 -11.64 -10.56 5.66
CA LEU A 8 -10.18 -10.48 5.62
C LEU A 8 -9.61 -9.73 6.83
N ALA A 9 -10.22 -8.62 7.24
CA ALA A 9 -9.83 -7.90 8.45
C ALA A 9 -9.90 -8.79 9.70
N SER A 10 -10.94 -9.61 9.81
CA SER A 10 -11.11 -10.50 10.97
C SER A 10 -10.10 -11.66 10.97
N ALA A 11 -9.68 -12.12 9.79
CA ALA A 11 -8.76 -13.24 9.61
C ALA A 11 -7.28 -12.85 9.72
N HIS A 12 -6.93 -11.58 9.49
CA HIS A 12 -5.53 -11.14 9.37
C HIS A 12 -5.10 -10.09 10.40
N ASN A 13 -5.70 -10.08 11.60
CA ASN A 13 -5.32 -9.12 12.65
C ASN A 13 -3.84 -9.26 13.07
N ASP A 14 -3.37 -10.50 13.25
CA ASP A 14 -1.99 -10.78 13.65
C ASP A 14 -0.97 -10.35 12.58
N GLU A 15 -1.31 -10.51 11.30
CA GLU A 15 -0.48 -10.05 10.19
C GLU A 15 -0.43 -8.52 10.11
N ALA A 16 -1.59 -7.84 10.26
CA ALA A 16 -1.62 -6.39 10.30
C ALA A 16 -0.71 -5.84 11.42
N ASN A 17 -0.79 -6.44 12.62
CA ASN A 17 0.08 -6.08 13.75
C ASN A 17 1.55 -6.38 13.47
N LYS A 18 1.87 -7.54 12.88
CA LYS A 18 3.24 -7.94 12.51
C LYS A 18 3.90 -6.92 11.58
N TYR A 19 3.15 -6.39 10.62
CA TYR A 19 3.65 -5.39 9.68
C TYR A 19 3.43 -3.95 10.16
N GLY A 20 2.88 -3.73 11.35
CA GLY A 20 2.64 -2.38 11.91
C GLY A 20 1.61 -1.56 11.13
N LEU A 21 0.66 -2.23 10.46
CA LEU A 21 -0.37 -1.59 9.64
C LEU A 21 -1.71 -1.55 10.40
N PRO A 22 -2.46 -0.43 10.33
CA PRO A 22 -3.83 -0.40 10.80
C PRO A 22 -4.66 -1.47 10.10
N LEU A 23 -5.53 -2.13 10.84
CA LEU A 23 -6.31 -3.25 10.32
C LEU A 23 -7.11 -2.90 9.07
N GLU A 24 -7.71 -1.70 9.05
CA GLU A 24 -8.46 -1.21 7.90
C GLU A 24 -7.57 -1.03 6.66
N LEU A 25 -6.39 -0.45 6.83
CA LEU A 25 -5.43 -0.23 5.75
C LEU A 25 -4.93 -1.58 5.21
N PHE A 26 -4.62 -2.50 6.11
CA PHE A 26 -4.17 -3.84 5.76
C PHE A 26 -5.25 -4.65 5.01
N ALA A 27 -6.50 -4.59 5.46
CA ALA A 27 -7.61 -5.25 4.78
C ALA A 27 -7.83 -4.69 3.37
N LYS A 28 -7.69 -3.37 3.17
CA LYS A 28 -7.72 -2.75 1.84
C LYS A 28 -6.56 -3.22 0.97
N LEU A 29 -5.36 -3.35 1.53
CA LEU A 29 -4.17 -3.82 0.81
C LEU A 29 -4.33 -5.25 0.31
N ILE A 30 -4.74 -6.17 1.18
CA ILE A 30 -5.02 -7.56 0.80
C ILE A 30 -6.12 -7.62 -0.25
N TYR A 31 -7.22 -6.90 -0.04
CA TYR A 31 -8.33 -6.88 -0.98
C TYR A 31 -7.87 -6.39 -2.35
N GLY A 32 -7.08 -5.32 -2.39
CA GLY A 32 -6.50 -4.78 -3.61
C GLY A 32 -5.64 -5.81 -4.35
N ILE A 33 -4.79 -6.54 -3.62
CA ILE A 33 -3.90 -7.57 -4.18
C ILE A 33 -4.73 -8.73 -4.75
N GLN A 34 -5.70 -9.24 -4.00
CA GLN A 34 -6.44 -10.45 -4.37
C GLN A 34 -7.53 -10.21 -5.41
N TYR A 35 -8.19 -9.04 -5.37
CA TYR A 35 -9.43 -8.81 -6.13
C TYR A 35 -9.35 -7.62 -7.09
N GLU A 36 -8.38 -6.72 -6.92
CA GLU A 36 -8.30 -5.49 -7.75
C GLU A 36 -6.97 -5.38 -8.52
N ALA A 37 -6.23 -6.48 -8.63
CA ALA A 37 -4.97 -6.57 -9.37
C ALA A 37 -3.93 -5.52 -8.96
N VAL A 38 -3.84 -5.22 -7.66
CA VAL A 38 -2.75 -4.40 -7.10
C VAL A 38 -1.48 -5.25 -7.11
N ALA A 39 -0.51 -4.84 -7.93
CA ALA A 39 0.79 -5.51 -8.03
C ALA A 39 1.94 -4.61 -7.58
N THR A 40 1.72 -3.30 -7.43
CA THR A 40 2.74 -2.34 -6.99
C THR A 40 2.22 -1.40 -5.90
N PRO A 41 3.10 -0.78 -5.09
CA PRO A 41 2.69 0.15 -4.04
C PRO A 41 1.96 1.38 -4.62
N ILE A 42 2.33 1.83 -5.82
CA ILE A 42 1.64 2.91 -6.54
C ILE A 42 0.21 2.50 -6.89
N ASP A 43 -0.03 1.25 -7.30
CA ASP A 43 -1.39 0.78 -7.59
C ASP A 43 -2.30 0.94 -6.38
N PHE A 44 -1.77 0.62 -5.21
CA PHE A 44 -2.49 0.74 -3.96
C PHE A 44 -2.71 2.20 -3.55
N PHE A 45 -1.63 2.97 -3.39
CA PHE A 45 -1.68 4.32 -2.85
C PHE A 45 -2.22 5.37 -3.83
N ASN A 46 -2.05 5.16 -5.14
CA ASN A 46 -2.56 6.08 -6.16
C ASN A 46 -3.93 5.61 -6.68
N ARG A 47 -4.01 4.39 -7.25
CA ARG A 47 -5.16 3.98 -8.06
C ARG A 47 -6.32 3.37 -7.27
N ARG A 48 -6.08 2.80 -6.08
CA ARG A 48 -7.14 2.16 -5.27
C ARG A 48 -7.60 3.00 -4.08
N THR A 49 -6.67 3.68 -3.42
CA THR A 49 -7.01 4.53 -2.27
C THR A 49 -7.04 6.01 -2.62
N GLY A 50 -6.33 6.45 -3.66
CA GLY A 50 -6.14 7.88 -3.95
C GLY A 50 -5.36 8.63 -2.86
N ALA A 51 -4.73 7.90 -1.93
CA ALA A 51 -4.08 8.47 -0.75
C ALA A 51 -2.95 9.45 -1.10
N ILE A 52 -2.24 9.26 -2.22
CA ILE A 52 -1.22 10.23 -2.67
C ILE A 52 -1.82 11.64 -2.85
N LEU A 53 -3.07 11.75 -3.31
CA LEU A 53 -3.73 13.02 -3.61
C LEU A 53 -4.55 13.56 -2.42
N PHE A 54 -5.15 12.68 -1.63
CA PHE A 54 -6.16 13.05 -0.64
C PHE A 54 -5.77 12.75 0.82
N ASP A 55 -4.73 11.94 1.04
CA ASP A 55 -4.27 11.52 2.37
C ASP A 55 -2.76 11.19 2.37
N ILE A 56 -1.97 12.18 1.97
CA ILE A 56 -0.52 12.00 1.74
C ILE A 56 0.24 11.66 3.02
N ASP A 57 -0.27 12.10 4.19
CA ASP A 57 0.35 11.83 5.48
C ASP A 57 0.24 10.35 5.85
N SER A 58 -0.91 9.71 5.58
CA SER A 58 -1.04 8.25 5.71
C SER A 58 -0.07 7.50 4.79
N VAL A 59 0.15 7.98 3.56
CA VAL A 59 1.15 7.37 2.66
C VAL A 59 2.54 7.47 3.27
N ARG A 60 2.96 8.66 3.72
CA ARG A 60 4.27 8.87 4.37
C ARG A 60 4.46 8.00 5.60
N GLN A 61 3.40 7.85 6.40
CA GLN A 61 3.44 7.06 7.63
C GLN A 61 3.60 5.56 7.35
N TYR A 62 2.93 5.04 6.32
CA TYR A 62 2.82 3.58 6.10
C TYR A 62 3.54 3.07 4.85
N LYS A 63 4.26 3.92 4.09
CA LYS A 63 4.93 3.52 2.84
C LYS A 63 5.86 2.33 3.05
N GLU A 64 6.70 2.37 4.08
CA GLU A 64 7.70 1.35 4.36
C GLU A 64 7.06 0.04 4.79
N ASN A 65 6.01 0.12 5.61
CA ASN A 65 5.25 -1.04 6.07
C ASN A 65 4.55 -1.74 4.89
N VAL A 66 3.94 -0.99 3.97
CA VAL A 66 3.30 -1.53 2.77
C VAL A 66 4.34 -2.11 1.80
N LEU A 67 5.46 -1.42 1.58
CA LEU A 67 6.56 -1.93 0.76
C LEU A 67 7.10 -3.26 1.30
N THR A 68 7.36 -3.34 2.60
CA THR A 68 7.86 -4.55 3.26
C THR A 68 6.85 -5.70 3.18
N TYR A 69 5.56 -5.40 3.35
CA TYR A 69 4.53 -6.41 3.19
C TYR A 69 4.46 -6.94 1.75
N MET A 70 4.42 -6.04 0.77
CA MET A 70 4.30 -6.41 -0.63
C MET A 70 5.56 -7.14 -1.13
N SER A 71 6.76 -6.73 -0.70
CA SER A 71 8.00 -7.43 -1.06
C SER A 71 7.99 -8.87 -0.57
N ASN A 72 7.54 -9.09 0.67
CA ASN A 72 7.43 -10.43 1.23
C ASN A 72 6.31 -11.24 0.55
N GLN A 73 5.17 -10.61 0.25
CA GLN A 73 4.02 -11.28 -0.35
C GLN A 73 4.29 -11.73 -1.79
N PHE A 74 5.06 -10.94 -2.54
CA PHE A 74 5.39 -11.22 -3.95
C PHE A 74 6.81 -11.78 -4.13
N SER A 75 7.53 -12.02 -3.04
CA SER A 75 8.93 -12.46 -3.05
C SER A 75 9.81 -11.59 -3.96
N TRP A 76 9.71 -10.27 -3.81
CA TRP A 76 10.55 -9.35 -4.58
C TRP A 76 12.01 -9.44 -4.15
N GLU A 77 12.89 -9.35 -5.13
CA GLU A 77 14.31 -9.12 -4.92
C GLU A 77 14.54 -7.69 -4.38
N GLU A 78 15.70 -7.47 -3.76
CA GLU A 78 16.06 -6.18 -3.16
C GLU A 78 16.03 -5.03 -4.18
N ASN A 79 16.59 -5.27 -5.38
CA ASN A 79 16.59 -4.28 -6.47
C ASN A 79 15.18 -3.92 -6.95
N GLN A 80 14.24 -4.88 -6.92
CA GLN A 80 12.87 -4.67 -7.33
C GLN A 80 12.11 -3.87 -6.27
N THR A 81 12.36 -4.17 -4.99
CA THR A 81 11.81 -3.42 -3.86
C THR A 81 12.29 -1.97 -3.88
N GLU A 82 13.59 -1.74 -4.10
CA GLU A 82 14.16 -0.40 -4.24
C GLU A 82 13.56 0.36 -5.43
N ALA A 83 13.42 -0.29 -6.59
CA ALA A 83 12.80 0.32 -7.76
C ALA A 83 11.36 0.78 -7.49
N TYR A 84 10.54 -0.02 -6.79
CA TYR A 84 9.19 0.38 -6.43
C TYR A 84 9.15 1.48 -5.36
N ALA A 85 10.08 1.48 -4.41
CA ALA A 85 10.22 2.55 -3.43
C ALA A 85 10.53 3.89 -4.13
N LEU A 86 11.49 3.91 -5.06
CA LEU A 86 11.84 5.09 -5.84
C LEU A 86 10.68 5.61 -6.69
N GLN A 87 9.92 4.70 -7.32
CA GLN A 87 8.73 5.09 -8.07
C GLN A 87 7.68 5.75 -7.17
N LEU A 88 7.43 5.18 -5.98
CA LEU A 88 6.47 5.74 -5.03
C LEU A 88 6.92 7.13 -4.54
N ASP A 89 8.21 7.30 -4.26
CA ASP A 89 8.78 8.59 -3.85
C ASP A 89 8.71 9.64 -4.96
N ALA A 90 8.93 9.25 -6.21
CA ALA A 90 8.75 10.14 -7.35
C ALA A 90 7.29 10.61 -7.48
N ALA A 91 6.32 9.71 -7.32
CA ALA A 91 4.90 10.06 -7.35
C ALA A 91 4.50 11.00 -6.19
N LEU A 92 5.07 10.78 -4.99
CA LEU A 92 4.87 11.67 -3.85
C LEU A 92 5.47 13.06 -4.08
N ALA A 93 6.67 13.14 -4.67
CA ALA A 93 7.31 14.40 -5.00
C ALA A 93 6.48 15.19 -6.03
N GLU A 94 6.01 14.52 -7.08
CA GLU A 94 5.18 15.13 -8.13
C GLU A 94 3.88 15.71 -7.56
N ALA A 95 3.22 14.98 -6.65
CA ALA A 95 1.97 15.43 -6.01
C ALA A 95 2.15 16.69 -5.14
N VAL A 96 3.35 16.91 -4.58
CA VAL A 96 3.64 18.08 -3.72
C VAL A 96 4.17 19.27 -4.53
N THR A 97 4.82 19.02 -5.67
CA THR A 97 5.26 20.09 -6.56
C THR A 97 4.08 20.76 -7.25
N SER A 98 3.76 21.98 -6.83
CA SER A 98 2.82 22.83 -7.55
C SER A 98 3.39 23.14 -8.94
N VAL A 99 2.76 22.59 -9.98
CA VAL A 99 3.03 22.99 -11.36
C VAL A 99 2.60 24.46 -11.48
N LYS A 100 3.58 25.35 -11.64
CA LYS A 100 3.34 26.77 -11.94
C LYS A 100 2.81 26.96 -13.35
#